data_AF-A0A965MZZ9-F1
#
_entry.id   AF-A0A965MZZ9-F1
#
_cell.length_a   1.000
_cell.length_b   1.000
_cell.length_c   1.000
_cell.angle_alpha   90.00
_cell.angle_beta   90.00
_cell.angle_gamma   90.00
#
_symmetry.space_group_name_H-M   'P 1'
#
loop_
_entity.id
_entity.type
_entity.pdbx_description
1 polymer ?
#
loop_
_entity_poly.entity_id
_entity_poly.type
_entity_poly.pdbx_seq_one_letter_code
_entity_poly.pdbx_strand_id
1 'polypeptide(L)'
;GIFLEQLETEPAHFLPETTDEHLNDNVVAINLNQPMDAIRAELSKHPVKTRVSLTGTIVVARDIAHARIKDLLDAGNPMPDYLKNYAVYYAGPAKTPTGMASGSFGPTTAGRMDSYVDYFQAKGGSFVMLAKGNRSKVVTDACAKNGGFYLGSIGGPAARLAQDCIKKVEVLDFEDLGMEAVWKIDVVDFPAFIVVDDKGNDFFAETMRPLTIGLKP
;
A
#
# COMPACT_ATOMS: atom_id res chain seq x y z
N GLY A 1 -32.89 9.38 32.20
CA GLY A 1 -31.68 8.53 32.26
C GLY A 1 -30.80 8.82 31.07
N ILE A 2 -29.71 8.07 30.91
CA ILE A 2 -28.84 8.13 29.73
C ILE A 2 -29.17 6.91 28.85
N PHE A 3 -29.32 7.12 27.55
CA PHE A 3 -29.58 6.07 26.55
C PHE A 3 -28.45 6.08 25.53
N LEU A 4 -28.08 4.89 25.05
CA LEU A 4 -27.07 4.67 24.01
C LEU A 4 -27.60 3.62 23.03
N GLU A 5 -27.22 3.76 21.75
CA GLU A 5 -27.49 2.76 20.73
C GLU A 5 -26.84 1.42 21.08
N GLN A 6 -27.61 0.33 20.98
CA GLN A 6 -27.09 -1.03 21.16
C GLN A 6 -26.62 -1.55 19.80
N LEU A 7 -25.31 -1.78 19.69
CA LEU A 7 -24.69 -2.41 18.52
C LEU A 7 -24.63 -3.94 18.70
N GLU A 8 -24.32 -4.62 17.60
CA GLU A 8 -24.07 -6.07 17.59
C GLU A 8 -22.79 -6.42 18.38
N THR A 9 -22.88 -7.40 19.28
CA THR A 9 -21.75 -7.84 20.13
C THR A 9 -21.16 -9.20 19.71
N GLU A 10 -21.89 -9.98 18.90
CA GLU A 10 -21.52 -11.31 18.42
C GLU A 10 -21.46 -11.36 16.88
N PRO A 11 -20.65 -10.53 16.21
CA PRO A 11 -20.68 -10.41 14.74
C PRO A 11 -20.24 -11.68 13.99
N ALA A 12 -19.66 -12.67 14.69
CA ALA A 12 -19.21 -13.92 14.10
C ALA A 12 -20.35 -14.73 13.46
N HIS A 13 -21.60 -14.53 13.88
CA HIS A 13 -22.74 -15.22 13.27
C HIS A 13 -23.05 -14.77 11.83
N PHE A 14 -22.47 -13.67 11.36
CA PHE A 14 -22.53 -13.24 9.96
C PHE A 14 -21.46 -13.90 9.07
N LEU A 15 -20.51 -14.65 9.64
CA LEU A 15 -19.47 -15.33 8.86
C LEU A 15 -20.08 -16.50 8.07
N PRO A 16 -19.78 -16.62 6.76
CA PRO A 16 -20.24 -17.75 5.96
C PRO A 16 -19.50 -19.05 6.33
N GLU A 17 -20.05 -20.19 5.94
CA GLU A 17 -19.36 -21.49 6.04
C GLU A 17 -18.15 -21.59 5.09
N THR A 18 -18.07 -20.72 4.08
CA THR A 18 -16.93 -20.62 3.16
C THR A 18 -15.69 -20.12 3.88
N THR A 19 -14.72 -21.01 4.06
CA THR A 19 -13.39 -20.74 4.62
C THR A 19 -12.36 -20.42 3.54
N ASP A 20 -11.14 -20.04 3.95
CA ASP A 20 -10.00 -19.79 3.06
C ASP A 20 -9.67 -20.99 2.16
N GLU A 21 -9.97 -22.22 2.60
CA GLU A 21 -9.79 -23.47 1.83
C GLU A 21 -10.63 -23.53 0.55
N HIS A 22 -11.64 -22.67 0.44
CA HIS A 22 -12.51 -22.57 -0.73
C HIS A 22 -12.05 -21.50 -1.73
N LEU A 23 -11.02 -20.72 -1.39
CA LEU A 23 -10.47 -19.67 -2.25
C LEU A 23 -9.31 -20.24 -3.07
N ASN A 24 -9.23 -19.88 -4.36
CA ASN A 24 -8.17 -20.34 -5.26
C ASN A 24 -6.78 -20.00 -4.69
N ASP A 25 -5.82 -20.93 -4.71
CA ASP A 25 -4.48 -20.83 -4.10
C ASP A 25 -3.45 -20.03 -4.90
N ASN A 26 -3.80 -19.48 -6.07
CA ASN A 26 -2.85 -18.73 -6.89
C ASN A 26 -2.47 -17.40 -6.21
N VAL A 27 -1.48 -17.45 -5.32
CA VAL A 27 -0.82 -16.33 -4.65
C VAL A 27 0.66 -16.38 -5.01
N VAL A 28 1.19 -15.27 -5.50
CA VAL A 28 2.63 -15.15 -5.73
C VAL A 28 3.29 -14.60 -4.47
N ALA A 29 4.20 -15.37 -3.86
CA ALA A 29 5.00 -14.89 -2.74
C ALA A 29 6.09 -13.93 -3.23
N ILE A 30 6.16 -12.73 -2.65
CA ILE A 30 7.15 -11.69 -2.95
C ILE A 30 7.98 -11.43 -1.70
N ASN A 31 9.27 -11.75 -1.78
CA ASN A 31 10.23 -11.42 -0.74
C ASN A 31 10.76 -10.00 -0.94
N LEU A 32 10.42 -9.11 -0.01
CA LEU A 32 10.82 -7.69 -0.02
C LEU A 32 12.21 -7.44 0.58
N ASN A 33 12.85 -8.46 1.17
CA ASN A 33 14.21 -8.35 1.71
C ASN A 33 15.26 -8.62 0.63
N GLN A 34 15.12 -7.91 -0.50
CA GLN A 34 16.01 -7.98 -1.66
C GLN A 34 16.33 -6.57 -2.16
N PRO A 35 17.38 -6.38 -2.97
CA PRO A 35 17.58 -5.11 -3.66
C PRO A 35 16.34 -4.72 -4.48
N MET A 36 15.99 -3.43 -4.50
CA MET A 36 14.77 -2.92 -5.15
C MET A 36 14.66 -3.37 -6.62
N ASP A 37 15.77 -3.43 -7.35
CA ASP A 37 15.77 -3.92 -8.74
C ASP A 37 15.39 -5.39 -8.87
N ALA A 38 15.76 -6.23 -7.90
CA ALA A 38 15.35 -7.64 -7.88
C ALA A 38 13.86 -7.79 -7.56
N ILE A 39 13.33 -6.98 -6.63
CA ILE A 39 11.90 -6.94 -6.32
C ILE A 39 11.10 -6.54 -7.56
N ARG A 40 11.52 -5.47 -8.25
CA ARG A 40 10.89 -4.98 -9.48
C ARG A 40 10.97 -6.01 -10.60
N ALA A 41 12.10 -6.68 -10.77
CA ALA A 41 12.28 -7.73 -11.76
C ALA A 41 11.36 -8.94 -11.49
N GLU A 42 11.11 -9.29 -10.22
CA GLU A 42 10.14 -10.32 -9.87
C GLU A 42 8.72 -9.85 -10.18
N LEU A 43 8.32 -8.66 -9.73
CA LEU A 43 6.98 -8.10 -9.99
C LEU A 43 6.69 -7.99 -11.49
N SER A 44 7.69 -7.65 -12.31
CA SER A 44 7.54 -7.49 -13.77
C SER A 44 7.16 -8.79 -14.50
N LYS A 45 7.37 -9.96 -13.89
CA LYS A 45 6.97 -11.27 -14.46
C LYS A 45 5.46 -11.48 -14.45
N HIS A 46 4.73 -10.70 -13.65
CA HIS A 46 3.32 -10.94 -13.35
C HIS A 46 2.45 -9.80 -13.90
N PRO A 47 1.29 -10.10 -14.52
CA PRO A 47 0.39 -9.05 -15.01
C PRO A 47 -0.36 -8.36 -13.86
N VAL A 48 -0.97 -7.20 -14.15
CA VAL A 48 -2.01 -6.62 -13.27
C VAL A 48 -3.11 -7.64 -12.97
N LYS A 49 -3.84 -7.46 -11.85
CA LYS A 49 -4.82 -8.40 -11.29
C LYS A 49 -4.20 -9.62 -10.57
N THR A 50 -2.88 -9.83 -10.67
CA THR A 50 -2.19 -10.88 -9.90
C THR A 50 -2.25 -10.60 -8.41
N ARG A 51 -2.66 -11.60 -7.63
CA ARG A 51 -2.63 -11.58 -6.16
C ARG A 51 -1.23 -11.93 -5.67
N VAL A 52 -0.69 -11.12 -4.78
CA VAL A 52 0.64 -11.27 -4.20
C VAL A 52 0.56 -11.32 -2.68
N SER A 53 1.49 -12.06 -2.07
CA SER A 53 1.71 -12.11 -0.63
C SER A 53 3.11 -11.58 -0.33
N LEU A 54 3.18 -10.47 0.42
CA LEU A 54 4.42 -9.75 0.66
C LEU A 54 5.01 -10.13 2.01
N THR A 55 6.29 -10.49 2.03
CA THR A 55 7.04 -10.76 3.25
C THR A 55 8.36 -10.00 3.23
N GLY A 56 8.64 -9.25 4.30
CA GLY A 56 9.88 -8.48 4.47
C GLY A 56 9.62 -7.07 5.02
N THR A 57 10.63 -6.21 4.89
CA THR A 57 10.58 -4.84 5.41
C THR A 57 9.86 -3.88 4.45
N ILE A 58 9.00 -3.03 5.01
CA ILE A 58 8.27 -1.97 4.32
C ILE A 58 8.48 -0.65 5.06
N VAL A 59 8.63 0.44 4.31
CA VAL A 59 8.62 1.79 4.87
C VAL A 59 7.22 2.37 4.77
N VAL A 60 6.74 2.98 5.84
CA VAL A 60 5.43 3.62 5.88
C VAL A 60 5.61 5.12 5.81
N ALA A 61 4.95 5.78 4.87
CA ALA A 61 4.92 7.22 4.76
C ALA A 61 3.62 7.65 4.09
N ARG A 62 3.06 8.79 4.49
CA ARG A 62 1.84 9.34 3.89
C ARG A 62 1.89 10.87 3.81
N ASP A 63 0.74 11.50 3.60
CA ASP A 63 0.50 12.90 3.29
C ASP A 63 1.61 13.89 3.77
N ILE A 64 1.79 14.08 5.08
CA ILE A 64 2.74 15.09 5.60
C ILE A 64 4.20 14.67 5.41
N ALA A 65 4.52 13.38 5.59
CA ALA A 65 5.86 12.87 5.33
C ALA A 65 6.26 13.03 3.84
N HIS A 66 5.33 12.79 2.91
CA HIS A 66 5.57 13.01 1.47
C HIS A 66 5.82 14.49 1.17
N ALA A 67 5.02 15.40 1.74
CA ALA A 67 5.22 16.83 1.57
C ALA A 67 6.61 17.26 2.09
N ARG A 68 6.99 16.84 3.30
CA ARG A 68 8.30 17.16 3.89
C ARG A 68 9.46 16.60 3.07
N ILE A 69 9.36 15.37 2.56
CA ILE A 69 10.39 14.78 1.69
C ILE A 69 10.51 15.57 0.40
N LYS A 70 9.38 16.00 -0.19
CA LYS A 70 9.40 16.85 -1.37
C LYS A 70 10.12 18.18 -1.09
N ASP A 71 9.83 18.84 0.02
CA ASP A 71 10.49 20.10 0.40
C ASP A 71 12.01 19.91 0.58
N LEU A 72 12.44 18.79 1.17
CA LEU A 72 13.86 18.45 1.30
C LEU A 72 14.52 18.26 -0.07
N LEU A 73 13.87 17.55 -0.99
CA LEU A 73 14.35 17.35 -2.36
C LEU A 73 14.44 18.68 -3.13
N ASP A 74 13.44 19.56 -2.97
CA ASP A 74 13.42 20.88 -3.59
C ASP A 74 14.52 21.80 -3.04
N ALA A 75 14.90 21.61 -1.76
CA ALA A 75 16.07 22.25 -1.15
C ALA A 75 17.42 21.61 -1.56
N GLY A 76 17.42 20.63 -2.47
CA GLY A 76 18.63 20.00 -3.02
C GLY A 76 19.16 18.81 -2.22
N ASN A 77 18.42 18.34 -1.19
CA ASN A 77 18.80 17.12 -0.47
C ASN A 77 18.59 15.89 -1.37
N PRO A 78 19.35 14.79 -1.15
CA PRO A 78 19.13 13.55 -1.87
C PRO A 78 17.82 12.86 -1.46
N MET A 79 17.32 11.99 -2.33
CA MET A 79 16.22 11.07 -1.98
C MET A 79 16.62 10.22 -0.77
N PRO A 80 15.80 10.17 0.30
CA PRO A 80 16.08 9.34 1.47
C PRO A 80 16.29 7.87 1.10
N ASP A 81 17.31 7.24 1.69
CA ASP A 81 17.67 5.83 1.42
C ASP A 81 16.49 4.87 1.63
N TYR A 82 15.65 5.15 2.62
CA TYR A 82 14.49 4.32 2.91
C TYR A 82 13.42 4.32 1.81
N LEU A 83 13.30 5.40 1.02
CA LEU A 83 12.38 5.44 -0.14
C LEU A 83 12.98 4.82 -1.40
N LYS A 84 14.30 4.64 -1.46
CA LYS A 84 15.00 3.98 -2.58
C LYS A 84 15.01 2.47 -2.40
N ASN A 85 15.22 2.03 -1.16
CA ASN A 85 15.56 0.65 -0.85
C ASN A 85 14.36 -0.22 -0.45
N TYR A 86 13.24 0.37 -0.03
CA TYR A 86 12.07 -0.37 0.47
C TYR A 86 10.78 0.00 -0.27
N ALA A 87 9.82 -0.92 -0.27
CA ALA A 87 8.46 -0.61 -0.69
C ALA A 87 7.83 0.42 0.26
N VAL A 88 6.98 1.30 -0.28
CA VAL A 88 6.39 2.43 0.45
C VAL A 88 4.91 2.18 0.68
N TYR A 89 4.53 1.95 1.93
CA TYR A 89 3.15 1.75 2.35
C TYR A 89 2.52 3.05 2.83
N TYR A 90 1.40 3.42 2.21
CA TYR A 90 0.67 4.61 2.62
C TYR A 90 -0.31 4.24 3.72
N ALA A 91 0.07 4.48 4.96
CA ALA A 91 -0.74 4.21 6.13
C ALA A 91 -0.32 5.09 7.32
N GLY A 92 -1.15 5.08 8.37
CA GLY A 92 -0.80 5.64 9.67
C GLY A 92 -1.32 4.69 10.75
N PRO A 93 -0.48 4.25 11.72
CA PRO A 93 -0.89 3.26 12.70
C PRO A 93 -1.82 3.87 13.76
N ALA A 94 -2.77 3.09 14.23
CA ALA A 94 -3.44 3.36 15.51
C ALA A 94 -2.48 3.04 16.68
N LYS A 95 -2.85 3.48 17.89
CA LYS A 95 -2.07 3.20 19.10
C LYS A 95 -1.91 1.69 19.30
N THR A 96 -0.69 1.26 19.63
CA THR A 96 -0.38 -0.15 19.90
C THR A 96 -0.95 -0.59 21.25
N PRO A 97 -1.81 -1.61 21.29
CA PRO A 97 -2.26 -2.21 22.55
C PRO A 97 -1.10 -2.86 23.31
N THR A 98 -1.17 -2.84 24.65
CA THR A 98 -0.18 -3.49 25.51
C THR A 98 -0.04 -4.98 25.15
N GLY A 99 1.19 -5.43 24.89
CA GLY A 99 1.48 -6.83 24.55
C GLY A 99 1.25 -7.22 23.09
N MET A 100 0.87 -6.28 22.22
CA MET A 100 0.74 -6.50 20.77
C MET A 100 1.91 -5.89 19.99
N ALA A 101 2.19 -6.45 18.81
CA ALA A 101 3.24 -5.96 17.92
C ALA A 101 2.86 -4.64 17.21
N SER A 102 1.57 -4.43 16.95
CA SER A 102 1.05 -3.27 16.23
C SER A 102 -0.37 -2.95 16.69
N GLY A 103 -0.74 -1.66 16.67
CA GLY A 103 -2.15 -1.25 16.61
C GLY A 103 -2.75 -1.53 15.23
N SER A 104 -4.06 -1.31 15.06
CA SER A 104 -4.71 -1.43 13.74
C SER A 104 -4.00 -0.56 12.70
N PHE A 105 -3.65 -1.13 11.55
CA PHE A 105 -2.71 -0.48 10.62
C PHE A 105 -3.04 -0.76 9.13
N GLY A 106 -4.24 -0.38 8.73
CA GLY A 106 -4.72 -0.54 7.34
C GLY A 106 -4.25 0.55 6.37
N PRO A 107 -4.42 0.33 5.06
CA PRO A 107 -3.97 1.27 4.03
C PRO A 107 -4.81 2.56 4.03
N THR A 108 -4.19 3.66 3.62
CA THR A 108 -4.88 4.91 3.27
C THR A 108 -5.07 5.06 1.75
N THR A 109 -5.92 6.01 1.34
CA THR A 109 -6.22 6.26 -0.09
C THR A 109 -4.97 6.67 -0.86
N ALA A 110 -4.62 5.88 -1.87
CA ALA A 110 -3.42 6.09 -2.69
C ALA A 110 -3.43 7.41 -3.47
N GLY A 111 -4.61 7.79 -3.99
CA GLY A 111 -4.82 8.95 -4.86
C GLY A 111 -4.28 10.28 -4.31
N ARG A 112 -4.21 10.44 -2.97
CA ARG A 112 -3.71 11.67 -2.34
C ARG A 112 -2.21 11.87 -2.52
N MET A 113 -1.47 10.81 -2.86
CA MET A 113 -0.02 10.85 -3.08
C MET A 113 0.35 10.81 -4.58
N ASP A 114 -0.62 10.85 -5.49
CA ASP A 114 -0.39 10.74 -6.94
C ASP A 114 0.58 11.80 -7.49
N SER A 115 0.50 13.03 -6.98
CA SER A 115 1.34 14.15 -7.42
C SER A 115 2.83 13.98 -7.11
N TYR A 116 3.21 13.07 -6.20
CA TYR A 116 4.59 12.85 -5.81
C TYR A 116 5.29 11.76 -6.61
N VAL A 117 4.54 10.88 -7.30
CA VAL A 117 5.07 9.60 -7.82
C VAL A 117 6.14 9.82 -8.89
N ASP A 118 5.82 10.51 -10.00
CA ASP A 118 6.81 10.72 -11.07
C ASP A 118 8.03 11.49 -10.56
N TYR A 119 7.81 12.47 -9.68
CA TYR A 119 8.89 13.25 -9.08
C TYR A 119 9.83 12.38 -8.24
N PHE A 120 9.28 11.53 -7.37
CA PHE A 120 10.09 10.65 -6.52
C PHE A 120 10.79 9.56 -7.33
N GLN A 121 10.11 8.96 -8.30
CA GLN A 121 10.70 7.92 -9.15
C GLN A 121 11.81 8.46 -10.05
N ALA A 122 11.63 9.67 -10.61
CA ALA A 122 12.68 10.35 -11.36
C ALA A 122 13.91 10.70 -10.51
N LYS A 123 13.76 10.75 -9.18
CA LYS A 123 14.83 10.93 -8.19
C LYS A 123 15.29 9.60 -7.55
N GLY A 124 14.83 8.47 -8.06
CA GLY A 124 15.29 7.14 -7.68
C GLY A 124 14.57 6.50 -6.48
N GLY A 125 13.41 6.99 -6.07
CA GLY A 125 12.64 6.45 -4.93
C GLY A 125 11.18 6.16 -5.25
N SER A 126 10.46 5.52 -4.31
CA SER A 126 9.03 5.20 -4.45
C SER A 126 8.70 4.32 -5.67
N PHE A 127 9.57 3.35 -5.97
CA PHE A 127 9.36 2.44 -7.10
C PHE A 127 8.24 1.43 -6.84
N VAL A 128 8.12 0.91 -5.62
CA VAL A 128 7.05 -0.03 -5.25
C VAL A 128 6.19 0.64 -4.18
N MET A 129 4.93 0.89 -4.50
CA MET A 129 3.99 1.60 -3.64
C MET A 129 2.89 0.65 -3.20
N LEU A 130 2.43 0.74 -1.95
CA LEU A 130 1.39 -0.10 -1.38
C LEU A 130 0.34 0.78 -0.69
N ALA A 131 -0.94 0.66 -1.05
CA ALA A 131 -2.02 1.47 -0.48
C ALA A 131 -3.39 0.87 -0.84
N LYS A 132 -4.48 1.65 -0.80
CA LYS A 132 -5.80 1.23 -1.30
C LYS A 132 -6.40 2.21 -2.29
N GLY A 133 -7.30 1.70 -3.12
CA GLY A 133 -8.08 2.47 -4.09
C GLY A 133 -7.40 2.56 -5.46
N ASN A 134 -8.18 3.00 -6.44
CA ASN A 134 -7.70 3.34 -7.77
C ASN A 134 -6.81 4.60 -7.73
N ARG A 135 -6.02 4.80 -8.78
CA ARG A 135 -5.13 5.96 -8.93
C ARG A 135 -5.36 6.65 -10.26
N SER A 136 -4.84 7.87 -10.38
CA SER A 136 -4.88 8.63 -11.62
C SER A 136 -3.88 8.12 -12.65
N LYS A 137 -4.14 8.42 -13.92
CA LYS A 137 -3.28 8.01 -15.06
C LYS A 137 -1.82 8.47 -14.93
N VAL A 138 -1.56 9.58 -14.24
CA VAL A 138 -0.18 10.07 -14.05
C VAL A 138 0.69 9.05 -13.30
N VAL A 139 0.09 8.22 -12.44
CA VAL A 139 0.82 7.15 -11.73
C VAL A 139 1.11 5.99 -12.68
N THR A 140 0.16 5.60 -13.52
CA THR A 140 0.37 4.58 -14.56
C THR A 140 1.48 4.98 -15.51
N ASP A 141 1.49 6.23 -15.94
CA ASP A 141 2.51 6.76 -16.84
C ASP A 141 3.88 6.86 -16.15
N ALA A 142 3.93 7.27 -14.88
CA ALA A 142 5.15 7.29 -14.09
C ALA A 142 5.74 5.89 -13.89
N CYS A 143 4.91 4.89 -13.55
CA CYS A 143 5.33 3.51 -13.39
C CYS A 143 5.88 2.95 -14.71
N ALA A 144 5.22 3.19 -15.84
CA ALA A 144 5.71 2.76 -17.15
C ALA A 144 7.05 3.41 -17.52
N LYS A 145 7.21 4.70 -17.22
CA LYS A 145 8.41 5.48 -17.52
C LYS A 145 9.61 5.07 -16.66
N ASN A 146 9.39 4.80 -15.37
CA ASN A 146 10.46 4.60 -14.40
C ASN A 146 10.58 3.14 -13.93
N GLY A 147 9.77 2.23 -14.46
CA GLY A 147 9.70 0.82 -14.07
C GLY A 147 9.18 0.63 -12.64
N GLY A 148 8.14 1.35 -12.26
CA GLY A 148 7.51 1.29 -10.93
C GLY A 148 6.29 0.36 -10.89
N PHE A 149 5.79 0.11 -9.69
CA PHE A 149 4.61 -0.72 -9.41
C PHE A 149 3.74 -0.08 -8.33
N TYR A 150 2.42 -0.22 -8.49
CA TYR A 150 1.46 0.04 -7.42
C TYR A 150 0.75 -1.25 -7.04
N LEU A 151 0.85 -1.59 -5.77
CA LEU A 151 0.21 -2.72 -5.13
C LEU A 151 -1.01 -2.24 -4.33
N GLY A 152 -2.17 -2.81 -4.63
CA GLY A 152 -3.42 -2.53 -3.92
C GLY A 152 -3.63 -3.53 -2.78
N SER A 153 -3.60 -3.06 -1.54
CA SER A 153 -4.05 -3.80 -0.37
C SER A 153 -5.55 -3.67 -0.16
N ILE A 154 -6.12 -4.56 0.65
CA ILE A 154 -7.53 -4.55 1.02
C ILE A 154 -7.78 -3.42 2.03
N GLY A 155 -8.63 -2.47 1.66
CA GLY A 155 -9.05 -1.40 2.58
C GLY A 155 -10.12 -1.90 3.56
N GLY A 156 -9.95 -1.62 4.86
CA GLY A 156 -10.92 -1.99 5.90
C GLY A 156 -10.37 -2.89 7.01
N PRO A 157 -9.78 -4.06 6.75
CA PRO A 157 -9.43 -5.07 7.76
C PRO A 157 -8.16 -4.75 8.56
N ALA A 158 -8.01 -3.51 9.05
CA ALA A 158 -6.81 -2.99 9.71
C ALA A 158 -6.41 -3.77 10.97
N ALA A 159 -7.39 -4.27 11.74
CA ALA A 159 -7.14 -5.09 12.92
C ALA A 159 -6.55 -6.45 12.56
N ARG A 160 -7.07 -7.10 11.50
CA ARG A 160 -6.54 -8.39 11.00
C ARG A 160 -5.15 -8.23 10.42
N LEU A 161 -4.90 -7.19 9.61
CA LEU A 161 -3.54 -6.90 9.12
C LEU A 161 -2.53 -6.73 10.25
N ALA A 162 -2.90 -6.01 11.31
CA ALA A 162 -2.04 -5.80 12.47
C ALA A 162 -1.76 -7.09 13.25
N GLN A 163 -2.77 -7.92 13.44
CA GLN A 163 -2.65 -9.18 14.19
C GLN A 163 -1.87 -10.25 13.40
N ASP A 164 -2.21 -10.40 12.11
CA ASP A 164 -1.78 -11.55 11.32
C ASP A 164 -0.51 -11.25 10.52
N CYS A 165 -0.34 -10.02 10.03
CA CYS A 165 0.72 -9.70 9.06
C CYS A 165 1.87 -8.88 9.66
N ILE A 166 1.60 -7.91 10.53
CA ILE A 166 2.62 -6.95 11.01
C ILE A 166 3.31 -7.50 12.25
N LYS A 167 4.64 -7.70 12.17
CA LYS A 167 5.43 -8.34 13.24
C LYS A 167 6.28 -7.35 14.03
N LYS A 168 6.58 -6.19 13.45
CA LYS A 168 7.39 -5.14 14.08
C LYS A 168 6.99 -3.77 13.54
N VAL A 169 6.98 -2.76 14.41
CA VAL A 169 6.74 -1.35 14.05
C VAL A 169 7.75 -0.47 14.78
N GLU A 170 8.47 0.36 14.04
CA GLU A 170 9.45 1.31 14.56
C GLU A 170 9.29 2.66 13.87
N VAL A 171 9.45 3.75 14.62
CA VAL A 171 9.59 5.09 14.02
C VAL A 171 10.96 5.14 13.35
N LEU A 172 11.00 5.56 12.09
CA LEU A 172 12.21 5.66 11.29
C LEU A 172 12.69 7.10 11.12
N ASP A 173 11.75 8.02 10.88
CA ASP A 173 12.05 9.44 10.64
C ASP A 173 10.82 10.31 10.95
N PHE A 174 11.03 11.61 11.15
CA PHE A 174 9.98 12.60 11.41
C PHE A 174 9.04 12.24 12.56
N GLU A 175 9.59 11.81 13.70
CA GLU A 175 8.82 11.43 14.90
C GLU A 175 7.86 12.53 15.37
N ASP A 176 8.19 13.80 15.12
CA ASP A 176 7.35 14.97 15.41
C ASP A 176 5.99 14.96 14.70
N LEU A 177 5.82 14.15 13.65
CA LEU A 177 4.58 14.03 12.88
C LEU A 177 3.56 13.04 13.50
N GLY A 178 3.88 12.42 14.63
CA GLY A 178 3.00 11.47 15.30
C GLY A 178 2.63 10.30 14.39
N MET A 179 1.33 10.04 14.16
CA MET A 179 0.89 8.94 13.30
C MET A 179 1.31 9.08 11.83
N GLU A 180 1.69 10.28 11.39
CA GLU A 180 2.19 10.56 10.03
C GLU A 180 3.73 10.57 9.94
N ALA A 181 4.43 10.16 10.99
CA ALA A 181 5.87 9.90 10.94
C ALA A 181 6.20 8.86 9.85
N VAL A 182 7.47 8.78 9.48
CA VAL A 182 7.96 7.65 8.66
C VAL A 182 8.16 6.47 9.60
N TRP A 183 7.55 5.33 9.27
CA TRP A 183 7.73 4.10 10.05
C TRP A 183 8.49 3.07 9.23
N LYS A 184 9.11 2.13 9.93
CA LYS A 184 9.64 0.89 9.37
C LYS A 184 8.88 -0.26 9.98
N ILE A 185 8.34 -1.13 9.13
CA ILE A 185 7.57 -2.30 9.57
C ILE A 185 8.13 -3.57 8.92
N ASP A 186 8.07 -4.66 9.67
CA ASP A 186 8.31 -5.99 9.13
C ASP A 186 6.98 -6.72 9.00
N VAL A 187 6.71 -7.23 7.81
CA VAL A 187 5.46 -7.93 7.49
C VAL A 187 5.72 -9.36 7.05
N VAL A 188 4.75 -10.23 7.32
CA VAL A 188 4.69 -11.61 6.84
C VAL A 188 3.31 -11.82 6.24
N ASP A 189 3.27 -12.44 5.07
CA ASP A 189 2.06 -12.80 4.34
C ASP A 189 1.06 -11.64 4.15
N PHE A 190 1.58 -10.44 3.85
CA PHE A 190 0.76 -9.25 3.69
C PHE A 190 0.07 -9.27 2.31
N PRO A 191 -1.27 -9.26 2.23
CA PRO A 191 -1.99 -9.44 0.98
C PRO A 191 -2.04 -8.16 0.15
N ALA A 192 -1.78 -8.28 -1.15
CA ALA A 192 -1.99 -7.22 -2.13
C ALA A 192 -2.30 -7.77 -3.53
N PHE A 193 -2.61 -6.86 -4.45
CA PHE A 193 -2.75 -7.12 -5.87
C PHE A 193 -1.84 -6.19 -6.66
N ILE A 194 -1.28 -6.66 -7.78
CA ILE A 194 -0.64 -5.77 -8.75
C ILE A 194 -1.75 -4.96 -9.43
N VAL A 195 -1.83 -3.67 -9.10
CA VAL A 195 -2.83 -2.74 -9.64
C VAL A 195 -2.28 -1.99 -10.84
N VAL A 196 -1.07 -1.45 -10.73
CA VAL A 196 -0.34 -0.83 -11.86
C VAL A 196 1.01 -1.52 -12.00
N ASP A 197 1.36 -1.86 -13.24
CA ASP A 197 2.66 -2.45 -13.57
C ASP A 197 3.63 -1.46 -14.24
N ASP A 198 4.83 -1.93 -14.51
CA ASP A 198 5.92 -1.22 -15.18
C ASP A 198 5.74 -1.10 -16.71
N LYS A 199 4.57 -1.46 -17.24
CA LYS A 199 4.29 -1.54 -18.68
C LYS A 199 3.13 -0.63 -19.10
N GLY A 200 2.57 0.12 -18.14
CA GLY A 200 1.46 1.04 -18.37
C GLY A 200 0.08 0.39 -18.29
N ASN A 201 -0.01 -0.80 -17.71
CA ASN A 201 -1.30 -1.44 -17.43
C ASN A 201 -1.86 -1.00 -16.08
N ASP A 202 -3.18 -0.92 -15.99
CA ASP A 202 -3.91 -0.62 -14.75
C ASP A 202 -5.12 -1.56 -14.64
N PHE A 203 -5.23 -2.23 -13.48
CA PHE A 203 -6.34 -3.10 -13.09
C PHE A 203 -7.71 -2.44 -13.35
N PHE A 204 -7.84 -1.15 -13.06
CA PHE A 204 -9.11 -0.42 -13.08
C PHE A 204 -9.42 0.26 -14.43
N ALA A 205 -8.52 0.18 -15.42
CA ALA A 205 -8.67 0.88 -16.70
C ALA A 205 -9.94 0.49 -17.49
N GLU A 206 -10.42 -0.75 -17.32
CA GLU A 206 -11.63 -1.24 -18.00
C GLU A 206 -12.92 -0.81 -17.30
N THR A 207 -12.90 -0.69 -15.97
CA THR A 207 -14.11 -0.48 -15.15
C THR A 207 -14.35 0.97 -14.78
N MET A 208 -13.33 1.84 -14.87
CA MET A 208 -13.46 3.28 -14.61
C MET A 208 -13.72 4.14 -15.85
N ARG A 209 -14.06 3.52 -16.99
CA ARG A 209 -14.48 4.30 -18.16
C ARG A 209 -15.83 4.96 -17.84
N PRO A 210 -15.98 6.28 -18.09
CA PRO A 210 -17.28 6.92 -18.01
C PRO A 210 -18.27 6.14 -18.88
N LEU A 211 -19.40 5.74 -18.30
CA LEU A 211 -20.49 5.15 -19.08
C LEU A 211 -20.98 6.22 -20.07
N THR A 212 -20.75 6.01 -21.36
CA THR A 212 -21.35 6.82 -22.41
C THR A 212 -22.83 6.42 -22.52
N ILE A 213 -23.68 7.06 -21.72
CA ILE A 213 -25.13 6.91 -21.88
C ILE A 213 -25.54 7.72 -23.11
N GLY A 214 -25.89 7.05 -24.21
CA GLY A 214 -26.63 7.69 -25.31
C GLY A 214 -26.10 7.55 -26.74
N LEU A 215 -25.10 6.73 -27.04
CA LEU A 215 -24.78 6.39 -28.43
C LEU A 215 -25.23 4.95 -28.71
N LYS A 216 -26.36 4.82 -29.41
CA LYS A 216 -26.75 3.57 -30.06
C LYS A 216 -25.75 3.23 -31.18
N PRO A 217 -25.56 1.93 -31.48
CA PRO A 217 -24.63 1.47 -32.51
C PRO A 217 -24.93 2.07 -33.89
#